data_AF-A0A1E1WR95-F1
#
_entry.id   AF-A0A1E1WR95-F1
#
_cell.length_a   1.000
_cell.length_b   1.000
_cell.length_c   1.000
_cell.angle_alpha   90.00
_cell.angle_beta   90.00
_cell.angle_gamma   90.00
#
_symmetry.space_group_name_H-M   'P 1'
#
loop_
_entity.id
_entity.type
_entity.pdbx_description
1 polymer ?
#
loop_
_entity_poly.entity_id
_entity_poly.type
_entity_poly.pdbx_seq_one_letter_code
_entity_poly.pdbx_strand_id
1 'polypeptide(L)'
;HGESASEGAGGTNANRVLLTPHQIDAANADSLRAAWRNQDLYIDHLESLNKQLEGSLEKAKEAEERIKQQYAESQHREKVLVRRLAAKEQEIQDYVSQITELKSSHASLNGRPTLLDPAVNVLILRLKQELTSTKARLEETQNELSAWKFTPDSNTGKKLMAKCRLLHQENEDLGRMTSSGRIAKLEGDLALQKSFSEEVKKSQSELDEFLQELDEDVEGMQSTVLFLQQELRSAHAAVNGSAA
;
A
#
# COMPACT_ATOMS: atom_id res chain seq x y z
N HIS A 1 -29.71 -40.10 -16.95
CA HIS A 1 -30.24 -40.76 -18.16
C HIS A 1 -29.24 -41.78 -18.65
N GLY A 2 -29.69 -43.03 -18.85
CA GLY A 2 -28.91 -44.08 -19.51
C GLY A 2 -28.60 -45.28 -18.64
N GLU A 3 -29.63 -45.95 -18.11
CA GLU A 3 -29.54 -47.39 -17.84
C GLU A 3 -29.20 -48.09 -19.16
N SER A 4 -28.11 -48.85 -19.19
CA SER A 4 -27.85 -49.83 -20.25
C SER A 4 -27.81 -51.19 -19.60
N ALA A 5 -28.96 -51.85 -19.65
CA ALA A 5 -29.14 -53.26 -19.37
C ALA A 5 -28.19 -54.06 -20.29
N SER A 6 -27.26 -54.82 -19.70
CA SER A 6 -26.53 -55.85 -20.43
C SER A 6 -27.29 -57.17 -20.30
N GLU A 7 -28.19 -57.41 -21.24
CA GLU A 7 -28.77 -58.72 -21.50
C GLU A 7 -27.69 -59.71 -21.95
N GLY A 8 -27.74 -60.91 -21.38
CA GLY A 8 -27.57 -62.16 -22.09
C GLY A 8 -26.20 -62.49 -22.69
N ALA A 9 -25.40 -63.27 -21.95
CA ALA A 9 -24.61 -64.33 -22.55
C ALA A 9 -24.65 -65.54 -21.62
N GLY A 10 -25.36 -66.58 -22.04
CA GLY A 10 -25.39 -67.87 -21.35
C GLY A 10 -24.00 -68.44 -21.24
N GLY A 11 -23.41 -68.37 -20.06
CA GLY A 11 -22.14 -68.99 -19.75
C GLY A 11 -22.31 -70.50 -19.80
N THR A 12 -21.90 -71.13 -20.90
CA THR A 12 -21.40 -72.50 -20.82
C THR A 12 -20.24 -72.46 -19.83
N ASN A 13 -20.43 -72.99 -18.62
CA ASN A 13 -19.38 -73.11 -17.61
C ASN A 13 -18.29 -74.04 -18.17
N ALA A 14 -17.41 -73.49 -19.00
CA ALA A 14 -16.18 -74.12 -19.41
C ALA A 14 -15.30 -74.17 -18.15
N ASN A 15 -15.22 -75.34 -17.55
CA ASN A 15 -14.46 -75.57 -16.33
C ASN A 15 -13.16 -76.25 -16.70
N ARG A 16 -12.08 -75.86 -16.01
CA ARG A 16 -10.79 -76.53 -16.12
C ARG A 16 -10.95 -78.02 -15.86
N VAL A 17 -10.44 -78.84 -16.79
CA VAL A 17 -10.43 -80.28 -16.62
C VAL A 17 -9.29 -80.67 -15.69
N LEU A 18 -9.60 -81.41 -14.63
CA LEU A 18 -8.62 -81.94 -13.67
C LEU A 18 -8.80 -83.45 -13.60
N LEU A 19 -7.84 -84.20 -14.15
CA LEU A 19 -7.79 -85.65 -14.10
C LEU A 19 -6.60 -86.09 -13.26
N THR A 20 -6.81 -87.02 -12.34
CA THR A 20 -5.73 -87.66 -11.58
C THR A 20 -5.03 -88.73 -12.44
N PRO A 21 -3.75 -89.08 -12.17
CA PRO A 21 -3.02 -90.07 -12.97
C PRO A 21 -3.78 -91.41 -13.11
N HIS A 22 -4.39 -91.90 -12.03
CA HIS A 22 -5.20 -93.11 -12.04
C HIS A 22 -6.47 -93.00 -12.90
N GLN A 23 -7.05 -91.81 -13.03
CA GLN A 23 -8.22 -91.58 -13.89
C GLN A 23 -7.83 -91.52 -15.36
N ILE A 24 -6.61 -91.11 -15.68
CA ILE A 24 -6.06 -91.10 -17.04
C ILE A 24 -5.79 -92.53 -17.50
N ASP A 25 -5.16 -93.34 -16.63
CA ASP A 25 -4.82 -94.74 -16.94
C ASP A 25 -6.06 -95.65 -17.08
N ALA A 26 -7.15 -95.33 -16.37
CA ALA A 26 -8.41 -96.08 -16.42
C ALA A 26 -9.42 -95.55 -17.47
N ALA A 27 -9.13 -94.43 -18.14
CA ALA A 27 -10.07 -93.80 -19.08
C ALA A 27 -10.08 -94.49 -20.45
N ASN A 28 -11.25 -94.55 -21.05
CA ASN A 28 -11.39 -94.95 -22.45
C ASN A 28 -11.07 -93.79 -23.40
N ALA A 29 -10.75 -94.12 -24.66
CA ALA A 29 -10.34 -93.13 -25.66
C ALA A 29 -11.40 -92.02 -25.88
N ASP A 30 -12.68 -92.35 -25.78
CA ASP A 30 -13.77 -91.38 -25.97
C ASP A 30 -13.90 -90.40 -24.80
N SER A 31 -13.69 -90.86 -23.56
CA SER A 31 -13.66 -90.00 -22.37
C SER A 31 -12.48 -89.02 -22.42
N LEU A 32 -11.30 -89.47 -22.84
CA LEU A 32 -10.14 -88.59 -23.03
C LEU A 32 -10.36 -87.56 -24.14
N ARG A 33 -11.00 -87.95 -25.26
CA ARG A 33 -11.38 -87.01 -26.34
C ARG A 33 -12.40 -85.98 -25.86
N ALA A 34 -13.37 -86.37 -25.05
CA ALA A 34 -14.35 -85.44 -24.47
C ALA A 34 -13.71 -84.48 -23.46
N ALA A 35 -12.82 -85.00 -22.60
CA ALA A 35 -12.01 -84.20 -21.67
C ALA A 35 -11.11 -83.19 -22.41
N TRP A 36 -10.47 -83.61 -23.50
CA TRP A 36 -9.66 -82.74 -24.35
C TRP A 36 -10.50 -81.61 -24.96
N ARG A 37 -11.65 -81.93 -25.58
CA ARG A 37 -12.55 -80.90 -26.14
C ARG A 37 -13.05 -79.91 -25.08
N ASN A 38 -13.37 -80.38 -23.88
CA ASN A 38 -13.77 -79.50 -22.78
C ASN A 38 -12.63 -78.59 -22.32
N GLN A 39 -11.39 -79.10 -22.32
CA GLN A 39 -10.21 -78.31 -22.00
C GLN A 39 -9.90 -77.26 -23.08
N ASP A 40 -10.05 -77.60 -24.36
CA ASP A 40 -9.92 -76.64 -25.48
C ASP A 40 -10.95 -75.51 -25.37
N LEU A 41 -12.22 -75.85 -25.09
CA LEU A 41 -13.28 -74.84 -24.87
C LEU A 41 -12.97 -73.92 -23.67
N TYR A 42 -12.33 -74.44 -22.63
CA TYR A 42 -11.88 -73.63 -21.49
C TYR A 42 -10.71 -72.71 -21.86
N ILE A 43 -9.76 -73.19 -22.68
CA ILE A 43 -8.65 -72.37 -23.18
C ILE A 43 -9.19 -71.24 -24.06
N ASP A 44 -10.07 -71.54 -25.02
CA ASP A 44 -10.72 -70.54 -25.88
C ASP A 44 -11.45 -69.47 -25.05
N HIS A 45 -12.14 -69.90 -23.98
CA HIS A 45 -12.80 -68.97 -23.07
C HIS A 45 -11.79 -68.07 -22.33
N LEU A 46 -10.70 -68.64 -21.80
CA LEU A 46 -9.65 -67.87 -21.12
C LEU A 46 -8.95 -66.89 -22.07
N GLU A 47 -8.67 -67.29 -23.32
CA GLU A 47 -8.07 -66.42 -24.33
C GLU A 47 -8.99 -65.25 -24.70
N SER A 48 -10.29 -65.53 -24.89
CA SER A 48 -11.29 -64.48 -25.13
C SER A 48 -11.42 -63.54 -23.94
N LEU A 49 -11.41 -64.06 -22.72
CA LEU A 49 -11.47 -63.25 -21.50
C LEU A 49 -10.21 -62.39 -21.33
N ASN A 50 -9.02 -62.95 -21.56
CA ASN A 50 -7.77 -62.20 -21.53
C ASN A 50 -7.77 -61.06 -22.54
N LYS A 51 -8.19 -61.33 -23.78
CA LYS A 51 -8.30 -60.30 -24.82
C LYS A 51 -9.27 -59.18 -24.42
N GLN A 52 -10.38 -59.53 -23.77
CA GLN A 52 -11.34 -58.54 -23.26
C GLN A 52 -10.76 -57.73 -22.10
N LEU A 53 -10.02 -58.36 -21.18
CA LEU A 53 -9.35 -57.70 -20.07
C LEU A 53 -8.23 -56.78 -20.55
N GLU A 54 -7.42 -57.20 -21.52
CA GLU A 54 -6.40 -56.37 -22.16
C GLU A 54 -7.01 -55.14 -22.82
N GLY A 55 -8.10 -55.30 -23.58
CA GLY A 55 -8.82 -54.18 -24.18
C GLY A 55 -9.45 -53.23 -23.14
N SER A 56 -9.89 -53.76 -22.00
CA SER A 56 -10.43 -52.95 -20.91
C SER A 56 -9.32 -52.19 -20.17
N LEU A 57 -8.17 -52.83 -19.96
CA LEU A 57 -7.00 -52.24 -19.37
C LEU A 57 -6.46 -51.09 -20.22
N GLU A 58 -6.40 -51.26 -21.54
CA GLU A 58 -5.92 -50.22 -22.44
C GLU A 58 -6.84 -48.99 -22.42
N LYS A 59 -8.16 -49.20 -22.47
CA LYS A 59 -9.14 -48.11 -22.31
C LYS A 59 -9.01 -47.40 -20.97
N ALA A 60 -8.75 -48.15 -19.90
CA ALA A 60 -8.55 -47.58 -18.57
C ALA A 60 -7.27 -46.71 -18.51
N LYS A 61 -6.17 -47.17 -19.11
CA LYS A 61 -4.93 -46.39 -19.22
C LYS A 61 -5.12 -45.11 -20.04
N GLU A 62 -5.80 -45.19 -21.18
CA GLU A 62 -6.11 -44.01 -21.98
C GLU A 62 -6.97 -42.99 -21.21
N ALA A 63 -7.95 -43.47 -20.44
CA ALA A 63 -8.78 -42.60 -19.60
C ALA A 63 -7.96 -41.96 -18.47
N GLU A 64 -7.06 -42.72 -17.85
CA GLU A 64 -6.16 -42.23 -16.80
C GLU A 64 -5.22 -41.13 -17.34
N GLU A 65 -4.60 -41.34 -18.50
CA GLU A 65 -3.75 -40.37 -19.19
C GLU A 65 -4.53 -39.07 -19.51
N ARG A 66 -5.75 -39.19 -20.06
CA ARG A 66 -6.60 -38.02 -20.34
C ARG A 66 -6.94 -37.23 -19.08
N ILE A 67 -7.28 -37.92 -17.98
CA ILE A 67 -7.60 -37.25 -16.71
C ILE A 67 -6.35 -36.56 -16.15
N LYS A 68 -5.18 -37.20 -16.20
CA LYS A 68 -3.91 -36.59 -15.79
C LYS A 68 -3.59 -35.32 -16.58
N GLN A 69 -3.78 -35.35 -17.90
CA GLN A 69 -3.56 -34.18 -18.75
C GLN A 69 -4.54 -33.05 -18.42
N GLN A 70 -5.84 -33.35 -18.30
CA GLN A 70 -6.86 -32.36 -17.93
C GLN A 70 -6.60 -31.74 -16.55
N TYR A 71 -6.16 -32.56 -15.59
CA TYR A 71 -5.79 -32.09 -14.25
C TYR A 71 -4.60 -31.13 -14.31
N ALA A 72 -3.56 -31.46 -15.07
CA ALA A 72 -2.39 -30.60 -15.24
C ALA A 72 -2.75 -29.25 -15.90
N GLU A 73 -3.58 -29.27 -16.94
CA GLU A 73 -4.08 -28.05 -17.58
C GLU A 73 -4.93 -27.20 -16.63
N SER A 74 -5.82 -27.83 -15.86
CA SER A 74 -6.65 -27.14 -14.87
C SER A 74 -5.79 -26.48 -13.78
N GLN A 75 -4.79 -27.20 -13.26
CA GLN A 75 -3.83 -26.67 -12.30
C GLN A 75 -3.04 -25.47 -12.87
N HIS A 76 -2.66 -25.53 -14.15
CA HIS A 76 -1.99 -24.40 -14.79
C HIS A 76 -2.91 -23.18 -14.91
N ARG A 77 -4.17 -23.37 -15.35
CA ARG A 77 -5.18 -22.30 -15.44
C ARG A 77 -5.44 -21.66 -14.09
N GLU A 78 -5.60 -22.46 -13.04
CA GLU A 78 -5.79 -21.99 -11.67
C GLU A 78 -4.62 -21.10 -11.21
N LYS A 79 -3.37 -21.54 -11.42
CA LYS A 79 -2.17 -20.75 -11.08
C LYS A 79 -2.11 -19.40 -11.80
N VAL A 80 -2.61 -19.31 -13.03
CA VAL A 80 -2.67 -18.05 -13.77
C VAL A 80 -3.76 -17.14 -13.20
N LEU A 81 -4.93 -17.70 -12.89
CA LEU A 81 -6.03 -16.95 -12.28
C LEU A 81 -5.66 -16.38 -10.91
N VAL A 82 -4.98 -17.17 -10.07
CA VAL A 82 -4.50 -16.71 -8.75
C VAL A 82 -3.53 -15.53 -8.90
N ARG A 83 -2.58 -15.60 -9.84
CA ARG A 83 -1.66 -14.49 -10.10
C ARG A 83 -2.38 -13.23 -10.58
N ARG A 84 -3.39 -13.38 -11.45
CA ARG A 84 -4.19 -12.26 -11.93
C ARG A 84 -5.05 -11.65 -10.83
N LEU A 85 -5.61 -12.48 -9.95
CA LEU A 85 -6.36 -12.04 -8.78
C LEU A 85 -5.47 -11.25 -7.84
N ALA A 86 -4.29 -11.77 -7.48
CA ALA A 86 -3.33 -11.06 -6.64
C ALA A 86 -2.90 -9.70 -7.24
N ALA A 87 -2.70 -9.64 -8.56
CA ALA A 87 -2.40 -8.38 -9.24
C ALA A 87 -3.57 -7.36 -9.12
N LYS A 88 -4.82 -7.83 -9.22
CA LYS A 88 -6.01 -6.99 -9.03
C LYS A 88 -6.19 -6.55 -7.58
N GLU A 89 -5.90 -7.40 -6.61
CA GLU A 89 -5.90 -7.03 -5.19
C GLU A 89 -4.86 -5.95 -4.90
N GLN A 90 -3.66 -6.07 -5.47
CA GLN A 90 -2.63 -5.04 -5.36
C GLN A 90 -3.08 -3.70 -5.99
N GLU A 91 -3.64 -3.72 -7.20
CA GLU A 91 -4.18 -2.50 -7.84
C GLU A 91 -5.24 -1.82 -6.95
N ILE A 92 -6.14 -2.59 -6.34
CA ILE A 92 -7.16 -2.07 -5.41
C ILE A 92 -6.48 -1.43 -4.19
N GLN A 93 -5.45 -2.07 -3.63
CA GLN A 93 -4.73 -1.57 -2.47
C GLN A 93 -3.95 -0.27 -2.78
N ASP A 94 -3.42 -0.14 -4.00
CA ASP A 94 -2.80 1.08 -4.50
C ASP A 94 -3.84 2.21 -4.64
N TYR A 95 -5.03 1.91 -5.17
CA TYR A 95 -6.13 2.89 -5.23
C TYR A 95 -6.61 3.33 -3.85
N VAL A 96 -6.72 2.41 -2.88
CA VAL A 96 -7.07 2.74 -1.49
C VAL A 96 -6.00 3.65 -0.88
N SER A 97 -4.72 3.38 -1.14
CA SER A 97 -3.61 4.21 -0.70
C SER A 97 -3.70 5.63 -1.28
N GLN A 98 -3.91 5.76 -2.59
CA GLN A 98 -4.10 7.06 -3.26
C GLN A 98 -5.30 7.83 -2.71
N ILE A 99 -6.44 7.15 -2.47
CA ILE A 99 -7.61 7.78 -1.86
C ILE A 99 -7.29 8.28 -0.45
N THR A 100 -6.52 7.52 0.32
CA THR A 100 -6.14 7.89 1.69
C THR A 100 -5.20 9.09 1.69
N GLU A 101 -4.23 9.13 0.76
CA GLU A 101 -3.32 10.26 0.57
C GLU A 101 -4.03 11.54 0.09
N LEU A 102 -4.98 11.40 -0.84
CA LEU A 102 -5.82 12.53 -1.27
C LEU A 102 -6.68 13.04 -0.11
N LYS A 103 -7.27 12.15 0.69
CA LYS A 103 -8.03 12.53 1.88
C LYS A 103 -7.17 13.23 2.94
N SER A 104 -5.94 12.78 3.19
CA SER A 104 -5.03 13.42 4.14
C SER A 104 -4.53 14.78 3.62
N SER A 105 -4.24 14.89 2.33
CA SER A 105 -3.85 16.15 1.68
C SER A 105 -4.98 17.18 1.74
N HIS A 106 -6.23 16.75 1.58
CA HIS A 106 -7.40 17.62 1.71
C HIS A 106 -7.78 17.96 3.17
N ALA A 107 -7.30 17.21 4.16
CA ALA A 107 -7.53 17.53 5.58
C ALA A 107 -6.81 18.83 6.01
N SER A 108 -5.77 19.25 5.28
CA SER A 108 -5.09 20.55 5.46
C SER A 108 -5.96 21.77 5.11
N LEU A 109 -7.10 21.58 4.44
CA LEU A 109 -8.07 22.64 4.19
C LEU A 109 -9.23 22.55 5.21
N ASN A 110 -8.97 22.98 6.44
CA ASN A 110 -9.97 23.32 7.45
C ASN A 110 -11.02 22.24 7.77
N GLY A 111 -10.62 20.98 7.93
CA GLY A 111 -11.32 20.00 8.77
C GLY A 111 -12.78 19.69 8.42
N ARG A 112 -13.26 20.02 7.21
CA ARG A 112 -14.58 19.62 6.73
C ARG A 112 -14.40 18.61 5.61
N PRO A 113 -14.89 17.36 5.77
CA PRO A 113 -15.04 16.45 4.64
C PRO A 113 -16.16 17.04 3.78
N THR A 114 -15.81 17.96 2.90
CA THR A 114 -16.77 18.54 1.98
C THR A 114 -17.01 17.46 0.94
N LEU A 115 -18.15 16.78 1.09
CA LEU A 115 -18.68 15.72 0.23
C LEU A 115 -19.13 16.30 -1.12
N LEU A 116 -18.36 17.23 -1.67
CA LEU A 116 -18.59 17.86 -2.96
C LEU A 116 -17.52 17.31 -3.90
N ASP A 117 -17.98 16.66 -4.95
CA ASP A 117 -17.19 16.33 -6.12
C ASP A 117 -16.31 17.55 -6.51
N PRO A 118 -15.00 17.37 -6.75
CA PRO A 118 -14.09 18.47 -7.09
C PRO A 118 -14.61 19.38 -8.21
N ALA A 119 -15.33 18.86 -9.20
CA ALA A 119 -15.92 19.68 -10.26
C ALA A 119 -17.02 20.61 -9.73
N VAL A 120 -17.86 20.11 -8.82
CA VAL A 120 -18.90 20.91 -8.13
C VAL A 120 -18.27 22.00 -7.28
N ASN A 121 -17.19 21.70 -6.56
CA ASN A 121 -16.49 22.69 -5.74
C ASN A 121 -15.91 23.84 -6.60
N VAL A 122 -15.26 23.52 -7.73
CA VAL A 122 -14.76 24.53 -8.67
C VAL A 122 -15.88 25.41 -9.20
N LEU A 123 -17.03 24.80 -9.54
CA LEU A 123 -18.19 25.54 -10.03
C LEU A 123 -18.74 26.50 -8.97
N ILE A 124 -18.85 26.06 -7.72
CA ILE A 124 -19.31 26.89 -6.59
C ILE A 124 -18.34 28.04 -6.32
N LEU A 125 -17.03 27.79 -6.36
CA LEU A 125 -16.02 28.84 -6.19
C LEU A 125 -16.11 29.88 -7.30
N ARG A 126 -16.28 29.43 -8.56
CA ARG A 126 -16.46 30.32 -9.70
C ARG A 126 -17.74 31.14 -9.59
N LEU A 127 -18.85 30.52 -9.19
CA LEU A 127 -20.12 31.21 -8.94
C LEU A 127 -20.00 32.25 -7.82
N LYS A 128 -19.28 31.94 -6.74
CA LYS A 128 -19.01 32.91 -5.66
C LYS A 128 -18.20 34.10 -6.16
N GLN A 129 -17.19 33.86 -6.99
CA GLN A 129 -16.36 34.91 -7.58
C GLN A 129 -17.12 35.78 -8.58
N GLU A 130 -17.98 35.18 -9.39
CA GLU A 130 -18.86 35.92 -10.31
C GLU A 130 -19.89 36.74 -9.53
N LEU A 131 -20.44 36.20 -8.44
CA LEU A 131 -21.36 36.94 -7.56
C LEU A 131 -20.70 38.15 -6.89
N THR A 132 -19.47 38.00 -6.39
CA THR A 132 -18.75 39.14 -5.81
C THR A 132 -18.39 40.19 -6.86
N SER A 133 -17.93 39.76 -8.05
CA SER A 133 -17.63 40.68 -9.15
C SER A 133 -18.85 41.46 -9.63
N THR A 134 -20.00 40.78 -9.77
CA THR A 134 -21.25 41.42 -10.18
C THR A 134 -21.79 42.38 -9.11
N LYS A 135 -21.71 42.03 -7.83
CA LYS A 135 -22.04 42.95 -6.74
C LYS A 135 -21.16 44.20 -6.74
N ALA A 136 -19.85 44.05 -6.94
CA ALA A 136 -18.93 45.17 -7.02
C ALA A 136 -19.27 46.10 -8.20
N ARG A 137 -19.54 45.55 -9.39
CA ARG A 137 -19.98 46.37 -10.55
C ARG A 137 -21.33 47.05 -10.32
N LEU A 138 -22.26 46.38 -9.65
CA LEU A 138 -23.55 46.98 -9.30
C LEU A 138 -23.35 48.16 -8.34
N GLU A 139 -22.49 47.99 -7.34
CA GLU A 139 -22.15 49.07 -6.41
C GLU A 139 -21.46 50.23 -7.13
N GLU A 140 -20.52 49.96 -8.03
CA GLU A 140 -19.83 50.96 -8.85
C GLU A 140 -20.81 51.74 -9.74
N THR A 141 -21.65 51.06 -10.52
CA THR A 141 -22.66 51.71 -11.37
C THR A 141 -23.71 52.48 -10.57
N GLN A 142 -24.09 51.99 -9.39
CA GLN A 142 -24.96 52.71 -8.46
C GLN A 142 -24.26 53.95 -7.90
N ASN A 143 -22.97 53.85 -7.58
CA ASN A 143 -22.15 54.95 -7.13
C ASN A 143 -21.99 56.01 -8.22
N GLU A 144 -21.74 55.63 -9.48
CA GLU A 144 -21.68 56.53 -10.64
C GLU A 144 -23.01 57.26 -10.88
N LEU A 145 -24.13 56.52 -10.84
CA LEU A 145 -25.47 57.11 -10.98
C LEU A 145 -25.76 58.10 -9.84
N SER A 146 -25.32 57.78 -8.62
CA SER A 146 -25.43 58.68 -7.47
C SER A 146 -24.49 59.88 -7.58
N ALA A 147 -23.31 59.71 -8.16
CA ALA A 147 -22.33 60.76 -8.40
C ALA A 147 -22.82 61.74 -9.46
N TRP A 148 -23.63 61.32 -10.43
CA TRP A 148 -24.23 62.26 -11.39
C TRP A 148 -25.25 63.22 -10.74
N LYS A 149 -25.85 62.81 -9.62
CA LYS A 149 -26.70 63.68 -8.78
C LYS A 149 -25.89 64.55 -7.81
N PHE A 150 -24.56 64.43 -7.82
CA PHE A 150 -23.69 65.22 -6.96
C PHE A 150 -23.66 66.67 -7.41
N THR A 151 -23.99 67.56 -6.49
CA THR A 151 -23.80 69.00 -6.64
C THR A 151 -22.81 69.48 -5.58
N PRO A 152 -21.66 70.07 -5.96
CA PRO A 152 -20.63 70.52 -5.01
C PRO A 152 -21.17 71.49 -3.96
N ASP A 153 -22.21 72.25 -4.30
CA ASP A 153 -22.83 73.25 -3.43
C ASP A 153 -23.87 72.71 -2.45
N SER A 154 -24.32 71.46 -2.62
CA SER A 154 -25.23 70.81 -1.67
C SER A 154 -24.56 70.60 -0.31
N ASN A 155 -25.35 70.58 0.77
CA ASN A 155 -24.81 70.33 2.11
C ASN A 155 -24.05 68.99 2.20
N THR A 156 -24.53 67.97 1.50
CA THR A 156 -23.86 66.66 1.42
C THR A 156 -22.57 66.75 0.60
N GLY A 157 -22.58 67.47 -0.52
CA GLY A 157 -21.39 67.69 -1.36
C GLY A 157 -20.29 68.47 -0.65
N LYS A 158 -20.65 69.52 0.09
CA LYS A 158 -19.72 70.29 0.93
C LYS A 158 -19.06 69.43 2.00
N LYS A 159 -19.82 68.56 2.68
CA LYS A 159 -19.27 67.61 3.68
C LYS A 159 -18.30 66.62 3.04
N LEU A 160 -18.64 66.09 1.86
CA LEU A 160 -17.76 65.16 1.14
C LEU A 160 -16.46 65.85 0.70
N MET A 161 -16.55 67.05 0.13
CA MET A 161 -15.37 67.83 -0.29
C MET A 161 -14.49 68.22 0.89
N ALA A 162 -15.06 68.52 2.06
CA ALA A 162 -14.30 68.71 3.29
C ALA A 162 -13.54 67.43 3.70
N LYS A 163 -14.19 66.27 3.60
CA LYS A 163 -13.55 64.97 3.88
C LYS A 163 -12.45 64.62 2.85
N CYS A 164 -12.65 64.92 1.57
CA CYS A 164 -11.62 64.76 0.54
C CYS A 164 -10.41 65.65 0.80
N ARG A 165 -10.61 66.91 1.21
CA ARG A 165 -9.51 67.80 1.60
C ARG A 165 -8.74 67.27 2.81
N LEU A 166 -9.46 66.78 3.81
CA LEU A 166 -8.84 66.17 5.00
C LEU A 166 -8.02 64.92 4.64
N LEU A 167 -8.57 64.02 3.83
CA LEU A 167 -7.86 62.83 3.34
C LEU A 167 -6.61 63.19 2.51
N HIS A 168 -6.68 64.26 1.71
CA HIS A 168 -5.53 64.73 0.96
C HIS A 168 -4.42 65.25 1.90
N GLN A 169 -4.80 66.00 2.93
CA GLN A 169 -3.88 66.47 3.95
C GLN A 169 -3.26 65.32 4.74
N GLU A 170 -4.05 64.33 5.15
CA GLU A 170 -3.55 63.11 5.81
C GLU A 170 -2.58 62.35 4.91
N ASN A 171 -2.87 62.22 3.62
CA ASN A 171 -1.95 61.59 2.66
C ASN A 171 -0.65 62.37 2.48
N GLU A 172 -0.71 63.70 2.46
CA GLU A 172 0.50 64.52 2.46
C GLU A 172 1.32 64.34 3.74
N ASP A 173 0.67 64.24 4.91
CA ASP A 173 1.33 63.98 6.19
C ASP A 173 1.97 62.58 6.24
N LEU A 174 1.28 61.56 5.72
CA LEU A 174 1.85 60.22 5.54
C LEU A 174 3.03 60.25 4.57
N GLY A 175 2.93 61.00 3.48
CA GLY A 175 4.02 61.23 2.52
C GLY A 175 5.22 61.89 3.19
N ARG A 176 5.00 62.95 3.99
CA ARG A 176 6.03 63.62 4.79
C ARG A 176 6.68 62.68 5.80
N MET A 177 5.88 61.86 6.50
CA MET A 177 6.38 60.89 7.46
C MET A 177 7.22 59.80 6.77
N THR A 178 6.80 59.34 5.60
CA THR A 178 7.54 58.37 4.78
C THR A 178 8.83 58.98 4.24
N SER A 179 8.79 60.21 3.72
CA SER A 179 9.96 60.93 3.22
C SER A 179 10.91 61.40 4.33
N SER A 180 10.47 61.45 5.59
CA SER A 180 11.30 61.86 6.73
C SER A 180 12.45 60.87 7.02
N GLY A 181 12.48 59.71 6.36
CA GLY A 181 13.53 58.70 6.53
C GLY A 181 13.54 58.01 7.89
N ARG A 182 12.65 58.41 8.81
CA ARG A 182 12.56 57.85 10.17
C ARG A 182 12.25 56.35 10.17
N ILE A 183 11.37 55.90 9.27
CA ILE A 183 11.03 54.47 9.12
C ILE A 183 12.27 53.70 8.66
N ALA A 184 12.94 54.16 7.59
CA ALA A 184 14.16 53.52 7.09
C ALA A 184 15.28 53.47 8.15
N LYS A 185 15.42 54.52 8.97
CA LYS A 185 16.36 54.52 10.09
C LYS A 185 16.01 53.47 11.13
N LEU A 186 14.74 53.41 11.57
CA LEU A 186 14.28 52.42 12.56
C LEU A 186 14.40 50.99 12.03
N GLU A 187 14.16 50.76 10.74
CA GLU A 187 14.37 49.46 10.09
C GLU A 187 15.85 49.06 10.06
N GLY A 188 16.75 50.02 9.80
CA GLY A 188 18.20 49.81 9.88
C GLY A 188 18.68 49.49 11.28
N ASP A 189 18.23 50.27 12.28
CA ASP A 189 18.55 50.03 13.70
C ASP A 189 18.03 48.65 14.15
N LEU A 190 16.82 48.26 13.71
CA LEU A 190 16.24 46.94 13.97
C LEU A 190 17.04 45.80 13.31
N ALA A 191 17.49 45.98 12.07
CA ALA A 191 18.30 45.00 11.37
C ALA A 191 19.66 44.79 12.07
N LEU A 192 20.30 45.88 12.50
CA LEU A 192 21.55 45.83 13.25
C LEU A 192 21.35 45.12 14.62
N GLN A 193 20.24 45.38 15.29
CA GLN A 193 19.93 44.71 16.55
C GLN A 193 19.70 43.20 16.37
N LYS A 194 19.08 42.78 15.25
CA LYS A 194 18.92 41.37 14.92
C LYS A 194 20.27 40.69 14.68
N SER A 195 21.16 41.30 13.89
CA SER A 195 22.49 40.71 13.64
C SER A 195 23.31 40.59 14.92
N PHE A 196 23.27 41.60 15.79
CA PHE A 196 23.92 41.53 17.10
C PHE A 196 23.34 40.41 17.97
N SER A 197 22.01 40.24 17.98
CA SER A 197 21.37 39.15 18.73
C SER A 197 21.75 37.77 18.18
N GLU A 198 21.92 37.61 16.87
CA GLU A 198 22.35 36.37 16.24
C GLU A 198 23.81 36.04 16.59
N GLU A 199 24.69 37.03 16.56
CA GLU A 199 26.09 36.88 16.94
C GLU A 199 26.25 36.48 18.42
N VAL A 200 25.46 37.10 19.31
CA VAL A 200 25.42 36.71 20.73
C VAL A 200 24.95 35.26 20.89
N LYS A 201 23.87 34.86 20.22
CA LYS A 201 23.38 33.45 20.27
C LYS A 201 24.42 32.47 19.74
N LYS A 202 25.14 32.83 18.68
CA LYS A 202 26.22 32.00 18.14
C LYS A 202 27.36 31.85 19.14
N SER A 203 27.82 32.96 19.72
CA SER A 203 28.88 32.94 20.73
C SER A 203 28.48 32.13 21.98
N GLN A 204 27.20 32.18 22.36
CA GLN A 204 26.66 31.36 23.44
C GLN A 204 26.71 29.87 23.08
N SER A 205 26.27 29.49 21.87
CA SER A 205 26.33 28.09 21.41
C SER A 205 27.77 27.55 21.38
N GLU A 206 28.72 28.35 20.88
CA GLU A 206 30.15 27.98 20.86
C GLU A 206 30.70 27.81 22.29
N LEU A 207 30.25 28.63 23.25
CA LEU A 207 30.63 28.49 24.65
C LEU A 207 30.00 27.24 25.31
N ASP A 208 28.74 26.93 25.00
CA ASP A 208 28.06 25.75 25.51
C ASP A 208 28.72 24.46 24.98
N GLU A 209 29.13 24.44 23.71
CA GLU A 209 29.93 23.34 23.12
C GLU A 209 31.28 23.18 23.85
N PHE A 210 31.99 24.29 24.07
CA PHE A 210 33.26 24.26 24.82
C PHE A 210 33.09 23.78 26.26
N LEU A 211 31.99 24.15 26.94
CA LEU A 211 31.68 23.65 28.27
C LEU A 211 31.44 22.14 28.27
N GLN A 212 30.76 21.62 27.26
CA GLN A 212 30.54 20.18 27.13
C GLN A 212 31.87 19.43 26.91
N GLU A 213 32.74 19.92 26.05
CA GLU A 213 34.08 19.34 25.85
C GLU A 213 34.88 19.33 27.17
N LEU A 214 34.80 20.42 27.94
CA LEU A 214 35.48 20.50 29.24
C LEU A 214 34.91 19.52 30.26
N ASP A 215 33.59 19.32 30.29
CA ASP A 215 32.95 18.31 31.15
C ASP A 215 33.41 16.89 30.77
N GLU A 216 33.48 16.56 29.48
CA GLU A 216 34.00 15.28 28.98
C GLU A 216 35.46 15.04 29.40
N ASP A 217 36.32 16.07 29.26
CA ASP A 217 37.71 16.01 29.71
C ASP A 217 37.83 15.81 31.23
N VAL A 218 36.99 16.50 32.01
CA VAL A 218 36.95 16.35 33.48
C VAL A 218 36.50 14.95 33.88
N GLU A 219 35.48 14.38 33.23
CA GLU A 219 35.04 12.99 33.46
C GLU A 219 36.14 11.97 33.10
N GLY A 220 36.86 12.19 31.99
CA GLY A 220 38.00 11.38 31.58
C GLY A 220 39.16 11.44 32.58
N MET A 221 39.49 12.64 33.06
CA MET A 221 40.47 12.83 34.13
C MET A 221 40.05 12.16 35.44
N GLN A 222 38.77 12.30 35.85
CA GLN A 222 38.24 11.64 37.04
C GLN A 222 38.32 10.10 36.93
N SER A 223 38.03 9.54 35.76
CA SER A 223 38.17 8.11 35.49
C SER A 223 39.63 7.64 35.62
N THR A 224 40.58 8.43 35.11
CA THR A 224 42.02 8.16 35.24
C THR A 224 42.47 8.20 36.70
N VAL A 225 41.99 9.19 37.47
CA VAL A 225 42.28 9.29 38.91
C VAL A 225 41.75 8.07 39.66
N LEU A 226 40.53 7.62 39.37
CA LEU A 226 39.97 6.42 40.00
C LEU A 226 40.78 5.16 39.68
N PHE A 227 41.20 5.00 38.42
CA PHE A 227 42.06 3.88 38.00
C PHE A 227 43.37 3.86 38.79
N LEU A 228 44.09 5.00 38.84
CA LEU A 228 45.34 5.13 39.59
C LEU A 228 45.15 4.87 41.09
N GLN A 229 44.03 5.33 41.68
CA GLN A 229 43.71 5.04 43.07
C GLN A 229 43.44 3.54 43.33
N GLN A 230 42.85 2.82 42.37
CA GLN A 230 42.64 1.39 42.46
C GLN A 230 43.96 0.62 42.34
N GLU A 231 44.81 1.03 41.40
CA GLU A 231 46.14 0.44 41.20
C GLU A 231 47.01 0.64 42.45
N LEU A 232 47.04 1.86 43.02
CA LEU A 232 47.70 2.14 44.29
C LEU A 232 47.17 1.29 45.44
N ARG A 233 45.84 1.13 45.56
CA ARG A 233 45.24 0.24 46.57
C ARG A 233 45.67 -1.22 46.38
N SER A 234 45.73 -1.69 45.14
CA SER A 234 46.16 -3.05 44.83
C SER A 234 47.65 -3.28 45.15
N ALA A 235 48.52 -2.32 44.82
CA ALA A 235 49.93 -2.36 45.15
C ALA A 235 50.16 -2.31 46.67
N HIS A 236 49.43 -1.44 47.37
CA HIS A 236 49.45 -1.41 48.84
C HIS A 236 49.00 -2.73 49.46
N ALA A 237 47.95 -3.35 48.93
CA ALA A 237 47.48 -4.66 49.40
C ALA A 237 48.49 -5.78 49.12
N ALA A 238 49.16 -5.77 47.96
CA ALA A 238 50.21 -6.73 47.63
C ALA A 238 51.45 -6.59 48.51
N VAL A 239 51.88 -5.36 48.80
CA VAL A 239 53.02 -5.09 49.70
C VAL A 239 52.70 -5.55 51.13
N ASN A 240 51.50 -5.21 51.64
CA ASN A 240 51.08 -5.62 52.99
C ASN A 240 50.78 -7.13 53.09
N GLY A 241 50.37 -7.77 52.00
CA GLY A 241 50.19 -9.23 51.91
C GLY A 241 51.49 -10.02 51.80
N SER A 242 52.59 -9.40 51.40
CA SER A 242 53.93 -10.04 51.37
C SER A 242 54.67 -9.96 52.71
N ALA A 243 54.14 -9.21 53.67
CA ALA A 243 54.72 -9.05 55.02
C ALA A 243 54.09 -9.99 56.07
N ALA A 244 53.38 -11.04 55.64
CA ALA A 244 52.79 -12.08 56.48
C ALA A 244 53.36 -13.47 56.16
#